data_AF-A0A4Q8QVE2-F1
#
_entry.id   AF-A0A4Q8QVE2-F1
#
_cell.length_a   1.000
_cell.length_b   1.000
_cell.length_c   1.000
_cell.angle_alpha   90.00
_cell.angle_beta   90.00
_cell.angle_gamma   90.00
#
_symmetry.space_group_name_H-M   'P 1'
#
loop_
_entity.id
_entity.type
_entity.pdbx_description
1 polymer ?
#
loop_
_entity_poly.entity_id
_entity_poly.type
_entity_poly.pdbx_seq_one_letter_code
_entity_poly.pdbx_strand_id
1 'polypeptide(L)'
;MPNRHRNESPAGGVHAFITPRYFFHISNGHPFRDPKGEELRDDNAAWEQALRTVRDIESSLDLDGSPEWSIEVKRGHSSIFRIDVSARRIESNQP
;
A
#
# COMPACT_ATOMS: atom_id res chain seq x y z
N MET A 1 53.63 -33.27 -16.76
CA MET A 1 52.40 -33.59 -15.99
C MET A 1 52.76 -33.51 -14.51
N PRO A 2 51.91 -33.06 -13.57
CA PRO A 2 50.47 -32.74 -13.65
C PRO A 2 50.18 -31.26 -13.22
N ASN A 3 48.98 -30.71 -13.08
CA ASN A 3 47.67 -30.86 -13.71
C ASN A 3 46.85 -29.61 -13.29
N ARG A 4 45.90 -29.23 -14.14
CA ARG A 4 44.76 -28.32 -14.00
C ARG A 4 44.40 -27.81 -12.60
N HIS A 5 44.13 -26.51 -12.51
CA HIS A 5 42.84 -26.05 -11.99
C HIS A 5 42.20 -25.06 -12.97
N ARG A 6 41.18 -25.55 -13.67
CA ARG A 6 40.11 -24.72 -14.22
C ARG A 6 39.47 -24.00 -13.04
N ASN A 7 39.34 -22.68 -13.13
CA ASN A 7 38.23 -22.01 -12.47
C ASN A 7 37.23 -21.60 -13.56
N GLU A 8 36.43 -22.59 -13.96
CA GLU A 8 35.09 -22.32 -14.47
C GLU A 8 34.25 -21.73 -13.31
N SER A 9 33.41 -20.75 -13.64
CA SER A 9 32.65 -19.82 -12.80
C SER A 9 31.82 -20.45 -11.66
N PRO A 10 31.15 -19.60 -10.86
CA PRO A 10 29.71 -19.82 -10.84
C PRO A 10 28.93 -18.58 -11.27
N ALA A 11 28.00 -18.86 -12.20
CA ALA A 11 26.64 -18.36 -12.27
C ALA A 11 26.42 -16.85 -12.16
N GLY A 12 25.85 -16.29 -13.23
CA GLY A 12 25.08 -15.07 -13.14
C GLY A 12 24.15 -15.15 -11.93
N GLY A 13 24.41 -14.27 -10.96
CA GLY A 13 23.46 -14.02 -9.90
C GLY A 13 22.19 -13.54 -10.58
N VAL A 14 21.17 -14.39 -10.58
CA VAL A 14 19.81 -13.90 -10.67
C VAL A 14 19.70 -12.92 -9.51
N HIS A 15 19.75 -11.62 -9.80
CA HIS A 15 19.23 -10.64 -8.87
C HIS A 15 17.76 -11.03 -8.73
N ALA A 16 17.46 -11.82 -7.70
CA ALA A 16 16.10 -11.97 -7.23
C ALA A 16 15.66 -10.54 -6.95
N PHE A 17 14.87 -9.96 -7.85
CA PHE A 17 14.28 -8.65 -7.65
C PHE A 17 13.41 -8.81 -6.40
N ILE A 18 13.95 -8.40 -5.25
CA ILE A 18 13.20 -8.43 -3.99
C ILE A 18 12.07 -7.44 -4.19
N THR A 19 10.88 -7.99 -4.45
CA THR A 19 9.69 -7.17 -4.65
C THR A 19 9.25 -6.70 -3.27
N PRO A 20 9.21 -5.38 -3.01
CA PRO A 20 8.84 -4.87 -1.70
C PRO A 20 7.39 -5.27 -1.36
N ARG A 21 7.17 -5.52 -0.07
CA ARG A 21 5.84 -5.83 0.47
C ARG A 21 5.25 -4.59 1.15
N TYR A 22 4.03 -4.26 0.75
CA TYR A 22 3.28 -3.11 1.21
C TYR A 22 2.05 -3.55 2.01
N PHE A 23 1.69 -2.81 3.04
CA PHE A 23 0.53 -3.10 3.89
C PHE A 23 -0.43 -1.93 3.83
N PHE A 24 -1.71 -2.24 3.61
CA PHE A 24 -2.77 -1.24 3.45
C PHE A 24 -3.68 -1.28 4.68
N HIS A 25 -3.41 -0.41 5.65
CA HIS A 25 -4.21 -0.32 6.86
C HIS A 25 -5.33 0.69 6.66
N ILE A 26 -6.56 0.27 6.91
CA ILE A 26 -7.74 1.09 6.66
C ILE A 26 -8.43 1.38 7.98
N SER A 27 -8.94 2.60 8.17
CA SER A 27 -9.68 2.97 9.37
C SER A 27 -10.90 3.79 8.99
N ASN A 28 -12.04 3.45 9.58
CA ASN A 28 -13.34 4.10 9.38
C ASN A 28 -14.10 4.26 10.71
N GLY A 29 -13.37 4.50 11.80
CA GLY A 29 -13.87 4.27 13.16
C GLY A 29 -13.61 2.86 13.67
N HIS A 30 -13.44 1.87 12.78
CA HIS A 30 -12.92 0.54 13.10
C HIS A 30 -11.63 0.26 12.33
N PRO A 31 -10.46 0.17 13.00
CA PRO A 31 -9.20 -0.06 12.31
C PRO A 31 -9.10 -1.50 11.79
N PHE A 32 -8.90 -1.64 10.50
CA PHE A 32 -8.52 -2.88 9.81
C PHE A 32 -7.03 -2.84 9.46
N ARG A 33 -6.25 -3.73 10.07
CA ARG A 33 -4.86 -3.95 9.68
C ARG A 33 -4.79 -5.09 8.68
N ASP A 34 -4.33 -4.79 7.48
CA ASP A 34 -3.88 -5.81 6.53
C ASP A 34 -2.64 -6.54 7.07
N PRO A 35 -2.75 -7.83 7.45
CA PRO A 35 -1.63 -8.59 8.01
C PRO A 35 -0.79 -9.29 6.93
N LYS A 36 -1.32 -9.42 5.70
CA LYS A 36 -0.66 -10.14 4.62
C LYS A 36 0.19 -9.21 3.79
N GLY A 37 -0.32 -8.00 3.54
CA GLY A 37 0.28 -7.09 2.57
C GLY A 37 0.29 -7.65 1.16
N GLU A 38 0.77 -6.84 0.24
CA GLU A 38 0.88 -7.14 -1.18
C GLU A 38 2.30 -6.87 -1.67
N GLU A 39 2.82 -7.77 -2.51
CA GLU A 39 4.11 -7.56 -3.18
C GLU A 39 3.90 -6.71 -4.43
N LEU A 40 4.44 -5.50 -4.41
CA LEU A 40 4.30 -4.54 -5.51
C LEU A 40 5.68 -4.10 -5.99
N ARG A 41 5.74 -3.69 -7.26
CA ARG A 41 7.00 -3.34 -7.93
C ARG A 41 7.78 -2.24 -7.19
N ASP A 42 7.06 -1.20 -6.78
CA ASP A 42 7.62 0.04 -6.23
C ASP A 42 6.54 0.85 -5.51
N ASP A 43 6.95 2.01 -4.96
CA ASP A 43 6.08 2.91 -4.20
C ASP A 43 4.98 3.54 -5.10
N ASN A 44 5.21 3.69 -6.41
CA ASN A 44 4.19 4.20 -7.33
C ASN A 44 3.08 3.17 -7.53
N ALA A 45 3.42 1.89 -7.69
CA ALA A 45 2.44 0.81 -7.75
C ALA A 45 1.61 0.74 -6.45
N ALA A 46 2.25 0.95 -5.30
CA ALA A 46 1.54 1.03 -4.01
C ALA A 46 0.59 2.23 -3.93
N TRP A 47 1.00 3.38 -4.45
CA TRP A 47 0.14 4.57 -4.55
C TRP A 47 -1.07 4.34 -5.45
N GLU A 48 -0.88 3.75 -6.64
CA GLU A 48 -1.98 3.40 -7.55
C GLU A 48 -2.97 2.44 -6.89
N GLN A 49 -2.48 1.43 -6.17
CA GLN A 49 -3.33 0.50 -5.44
C GLN A 49 -4.10 1.19 -4.31
N ALA A 50 -3.46 2.10 -3.56
CA ALA A 50 -4.13 2.88 -2.52
C ALA A 50 -5.28 3.72 -3.09
N LEU A 51 -5.07 4.38 -4.24
CA LEU A 51 -6.11 5.15 -4.92
C LEU A 51 -7.29 4.28 -5.41
N ARG A 52 -7.02 3.05 -5.87
CA ARG A 52 -8.07 2.09 -6.23
C ARG A 52 -8.91 1.73 -5.01
N THR A 53 -8.25 1.39 -3.90
CA THR A 53 -8.93 1.09 -2.63
C THR A 53 -9.78 2.25 -2.15
N VAL A 54 -9.29 3.50 -2.26
CA VAL A 54 -10.07 4.69 -1.91
C VAL A 54 -11.35 4.79 -2.74
N ARG A 55 -11.28 4.60 -4.06
CA ARG A 55 -12.47 4.63 -4.94
C ARG A 55 -13.51 3.57 -4.57
N ASP A 56 -13.06 2.39 -4.16
CA ASP A 56 -13.96 1.33 -3.69
C ASP A 56 -14.64 1.74 -2.36
N ILE A 57 -13.91 2.43 -1.47
CA ILE A 57 -14.41 2.95 -0.19
C ILE A 57 -15.33 4.15 -0.36
N GLU A 58 -15.12 5.01 -1.36
CA GLU A 58 -15.96 6.20 -1.61
C GLU A 58 -17.44 5.83 -1.72
N SER A 59 -17.76 4.67 -2.30
CA SER A 59 -19.13 4.17 -2.40
C SER A 59 -19.74 3.73 -1.05
N SER A 60 -18.92 3.57 -0.01
CA SER A 60 -19.32 3.21 1.36
C SER A 60 -19.32 4.38 2.34
N LEU A 61 -18.98 5.59 1.88
CA LEU A 61 -19.07 6.79 2.71
C LEU A 61 -20.53 7.06 3.08
N ASP A 62 -20.77 7.18 4.37
CA ASP A 62 -22.09 7.47 4.93
C ASP A 62 -21.99 8.72 5.79
N LEU A 63 -22.80 9.73 5.45
CA LEU A 63 -22.89 10.98 6.19
C LEU A 63 -23.44 10.79 7.62
N ASP A 64 -24.26 9.76 7.83
CA ASP A 64 -24.93 9.51 9.10
C ASP A 64 -24.22 8.43 9.93
N GLY A 65 -23.23 7.75 9.34
CA GLY A 65 -22.45 6.67 9.94
C GLY A 65 -21.01 7.10 10.25
N SER A 66 -20.08 6.70 9.38
CA SER A 66 -18.67 7.06 9.51
C SER A 66 -18.26 8.02 8.39
N PRO A 67 -18.32 9.33 8.66
CA PRO A 67 -18.03 10.34 7.65
C PRO A 67 -16.55 10.44 7.32
N GLU A 68 -15.68 9.74 8.05
CA GLU A 68 -14.23 9.82 7.89
C GLU A 68 -13.63 8.42 7.70
N TRP A 69 -12.80 8.30 6.67
CA TRP A 69 -12.00 7.13 6.38
C TRP A 69 -10.55 7.54 6.16
N SER A 70 -9.64 6.62 6.46
CA SER A 70 -8.23 6.77 6.12
C SER A 70 -7.63 5.45 5.66
N ILE A 71 -6.65 5.54 4.77
CA ILE A 71 -5.78 4.43 4.40
C ILE A 71 -4.32 4.85 4.66
N GLU A 72 -3.62 4.06 5.47
CA GLU A 72 -2.18 4.16 5.70
C GLU A 72 -1.48 3.05 4.93
N VAL A 73 -0.55 3.44 4.05
CA VAL A 73 0.30 2.51 3.31
C VAL A 73 1.65 2.42 4.00
N LYS A 74 2.05 1.20 4.38
CA LYS A 74 3.35 0.95 5.00
C LYS A 74 4.22 0.05 4.13
N ARG A 75 5.53 0.29 4.15
CA ARG A 75 6.56 -0.62 3.64
C ARG A 75 7.43 -1.06 4.81
N GLY A 76 7.30 -2.32 5.23
CA GLY A 76 7.86 -2.77 6.50
C GLY A 76 7.27 -2.00 7.69
N HIS A 77 8.12 -1.35 8.49
CA HIS A 77 7.68 -0.55 9.65
C HIS A 77 7.42 0.93 9.32
N SER A 78 7.76 1.38 8.11
CA SER A 78 7.67 2.79 7.71
C SER A 78 6.35 3.06 7.00
N SER A 79 5.58 4.02 7.51
CA SER A 79 4.45 4.61 6.78
C SER A 79 4.99 5.51 5.67
N ILE A 80 4.54 5.28 4.43
CA ILE A 80 5.02 6.00 3.24
C ILE A 80 3.95 6.90 2.62
N PHE A 81 2.68 6.50 2.72
CA PHE A 81 1.55 7.30 2.26
C PHE A 81 0.40 7.21 3.26
N ARG A 82 -0.38 8.29 3.30
CA ARG A 82 -1.66 8.33 4.00
C ARG A 82 -2.65 9.11 3.14
N ILE A 83 -3.85 8.57 2.99
CA ILE A 83 -4.97 9.27 2.35
C ILE A 83 -6.08 9.33 3.39
N ASP A 84 -6.57 10.54 3.64
CA ASP A 84 -7.71 10.79 4.51
C ASP A 84 -8.87 11.30 3.65
N VAL A 85 -10.05 10.71 3.82
CA VAL A 85 -11.28 11.04 3.08
C VAL A 85 -12.35 11.37 4.10
N SER A 86 -12.95 12.55 3.97
CA SER A 86 -14.04 12.96 4.84
C SER A 86 -15.21 13.55 4.07
N ALA A 87 -16.42 13.22 4.50
CA ALA A 87 -17.67 13.76 3.99
C ALA A 87 -18.35 14.58 5.08
N ARG A 88 -18.85 15.76 4.72
CA ARG A 88 -19.61 16.61 5.66
C ARG A 88 -20.72 17.35 4.93
N ARG A 89 -21.87 17.51 5.60
CA ARG A 89 -22.91 18.42 5.11
C ARG A 89 -22.40 19.84 5.24
N ILE A 90 -22.49 20.60 4.15
CA ILE A 90 -22.27 22.04 4.17
C ILE A 90 -23.68 22.64 4.17
N GLU A 91 -24.18 23.01 5.34
CA GLU A 91 -25.44 23.74 5.43
C GLU A 91 -25.28 25.07 4.71
N SER A 92 -26.00 25.24 3.61
CA SER A 92 -26.19 26.55 2.99
C SER A 92 -27.24 27.27 3.81
N ASN A 93 -26.82 27.93 4.89
CA ASN A 93 -27.65 28.96 5.50
C ASN A 93 -27.68 30.15 4.53
N GLN A 94 -28.56 30.10 3.53
CA GLN A 94 -28.93 31.31 2.80
C GLN A 94 -30.05 32.01 3.58
N PRO A 95 -29.86 33.29 3.97
CA PRO A 95 -30.88 34.10 4.61
C PRO A 95 -32.07 34.37 3.69
#